data_AF-A0A9E4U5R3-F1
#
_entry.id   AF-A0A9E4U5R3-F1
#
_cell.length_a   1.000
_cell.length_b   1.000
_cell.length_c   1.000
_cell.angle_alpha   90.00
_cell.angle_beta   90.00
_cell.angle_gamma   90.00
#
_symmetry.space_group_name_H-M   'P 1'
#
loop_
_entity.id
_entity.type
_entity.pdbx_description
1 polymer ?
#
loop_
_entity_poly.entity_id
_entity_poly.type
_entity_poly.pdbx_seq_one_letter_code
_entity_poly.pdbx_strand_id
1 'polypeptide(L)' 'MRTFDYIIVGSGIAGLYTALLARDAGSILILTKGSLEECNTQYAQGGIAAAIGSDDSPELHLRDTVAAGAGLVDLDSVR' A
#
# COMPACT_ATOMS: atom_id res chain seq x y z
N MET A 1 11.86 6.03 29.22
CA MET A 1 10.73 6.07 28.27
C MET A 1 11.32 5.96 26.87
N ARG A 2 10.78 5.13 25.97
CA ARG A 2 11.27 5.08 24.58
C ARG A 2 10.49 6.09 23.75
N THR A 3 11.19 6.90 22.96
CA THR A 3 10.63 7.89 22.04
C THR A 3 10.96 7.49 20.61
N PHE A 4 10.02 7.75 19.70
CA PHE A 4 10.17 7.47 18.28
C PHE A 4 9.59 8.66 17.50
N ASP A 5 10.17 8.98 16.35
CA ASP A 5 9.71 10.06 15.48
C ASP A 5 8.42 9.67 14.75
N TYR A 6 8.30 8.38 14.40
CA TYR A 6 7.14 7.82 13.71
C TYR A 6 6.63 6.55 14.39
N ILE A 7 5.30 6.40 14.42
CA ILE A 7 4.63 5.17 14.85
C ILE A 7 3.76 4.67 13.70
N ILE A 8 3.98 3.43 13.28
CA ILE A 8 3.22 2.75 12.24
C ILE A 8 2.45 1.61 12.90
N VAL A 9 1.12 1.63 12.78
CA VAL A 9 0.25 0.59 13.32
C VAL A 9 -0.17 -0.35 12.19
N GLY A 10 0.43 -1.53 12.16
CA GLY A 10 0.22 -2.59 11.17
C GLY A 10 1.51 -2.98 10.46
N SER A 11 1.81 -4.28 10.40
CA SER A 11 2.95 -4.85 9.68
C SER A 11 2.60 -5.40 8.29
N GLY A 12 1.46 -4.99 7.71
CA GLY A 12 1.13 -5.31 6.31
C GLY A 12 1.99 -4.52 5.31
N ILE A 13 1.80 -4.77 4.01
CA ILE A 13 2.60 -4.14 2.94
C ILE A 13 2.65 -2.61 3.05
N ALA A 14 1.53 -1.96 3.34
CA ALA A 14 1.46 -0.51 3.46
C ALA A 14 2.33 0.02 4.61
N GLY A 15 2.28 -0.61 5.78
CA GLY A 15 3.06 -0.20 6.95
C GLY A 15 4.56 -0.45 6.77
N LEU A 16 4.93 -1.63 6.28
CA LEU A 16 6.33 -1.99 6.02
C LEU A 16 6.95 -1.14 4.91
N TYR A 17 6.20 -0.87 3.83
CA TYR A 17 6.67 -0.01 2.74
C TYR A 17 6.83 1.44 3.20
N THR A 18 5.90 1.95 4.01
CA THR A 18 6.03 3.28 4.64
C THR A 18 7.27 3.34 5.53
N ALA A 19 7.51 2.31 6.36
CA ALA A 19 8.69 2.25 7.21
C ALA A 19 10.00 2.24 6.41
N LEU A 20 10.02 1.50 5.29
CA LEU A 20 11.16 1.44 4.38
C LEU A 20 11.48 2.81 3.77
N LEU A 21 10.46 3.54 3.30
CA LEU A 21 10.64 4.87 2.72
C LEU A 21 11.03 5.93 3.77
N ALA A 22 10.52 5.81 4.99
CA ALA A 22 10.78 6.75 6.07
C ALA A 22 12.08 6.47 6.86
N ARG A 23 12.83 5.39 6.52
CA ARG A 23 13.97 4.92 7.33
C ARG A 23 15.06 5.97 7.58
N ASP A 24 15.22 6.92 6.65
CA ASP A 24 16.21 7.99 6.71
C ASP A 24 15.64 9.29 7.31
N ALA A 25 14.33 9.33 7.56
CA ALA A 25 13.63 10.49 8.12
C ALA A 25 13.64 10.52 9.66
N GLY A 26 13.82 9.37 10.32
CA GLY A 26 13.86 9.28 11.78
C GLY A 26 13.69 7.88 12.32
N SER A 27 13.57 7.80 13.65
CA SER A 27 13.31 6.56 14.37
C SER A 27 11.86 6.11 14.21
N ILE A 28 11.66 4.83 13.88
CA ILE A 28 10.33 4.27 13.55
C ILE A 28 10.01 3.13 14.50
N LEU A 29 8.81 3.15 15.08
CA LEU A 29 8.22 2.05 15.81
C LEU A 29 7.08 1.43 14.98
N ILE A 30 7.21 0.15 14.64
CA ILE A 30 6.12 -0.61 14.01
C ILE A 30 5.43 -1.44 15.08
N LEU A 31 4.11 -1.29 15.19
CA LEU A 31 3.26 -2.07 16.08
C LEU A 31 2.41 -3.03 15.25
N THR A 32 2.38 -4.30 15.62
CA THR A 32 1.48 -5.28 15.01
C THR A 32 0.81 -6.13 16.09
N LYS A 33 -0.38 -6.66 15.78
CA LYS A 33 -1.21 -7.39 16.75
C LYS A 33 -0.64 -8.78 17.10
N GLY A 34 0.09 -9.39 16.16
CA GLY A 34 0.62 -10.75 16.26
C GLY A 34 2.09 -10.82 15.88
N SER A 35 2.47 -11.84 15.11
CA SER A 35 3.79 -11.85 14.46
C SER A 35 3.82 -10.84 13.31
N LEU A 36 5.02 -10.55 12.81
CA LEU A 36 5.19 -9.63 11.68
C LEU A 36 4.51 -10.15 10.41
N GLU A 37 4.57 -11.46 10.20
CA GLU A 37 4.05 -12.17 9.04
C GLU A 37 2.52 -12.37 9.10
N GLU A 38 1.91 -12.27 10.29
CA GLU A 38 0.48 -12.45 10.47
C GLU A 38 -0.30 -11.20 10.01
N CYS A 39 -0.50 -11.11 8.69
CA CYS A 39 -1.23 -10.02 8.04
C CYS A 39 -1.87 -10.49 6.72
N ASN A 40 -2.92 -9.79 6.27
CA ASN A 40 -3.62 -10.16 5.02
C ASN A 40 -2.71 -10.13 3.78
N THR A 41 -1.67 -9.29 3.78
CA THR A 41 -0.67 -9.26 2.71
C THR A 41 -0.03 -10.63 2.50
N GLN A 42 0.30 -11.35 3.58
CA GLN A 42 0.96 -12.66 3.51
C GLN A 42 0.11 -13.73 2.82
N TYR A 43 -1.21 -13.58 2.86
CA TYR A 43 -2.17 -14.54 2.31
C TYR A 43 -2.68 -14.17 0.92
N ALA A 44 -2.22 -13.08 0.31
CA ALA A 44 -2.64 -12.66 -1.02
C ALA A 44 -2.19 -13.67 -2.10
N GLN A 45 -3.12 -14.11 -2.96
CA GLN A 45 -2.85 -15.18 -3.95
C GLN A 45 -2.82 -14.69 -5.39
N GLY A 46 -3.55 -13.62 -5.72
CA GLY A 46 -3.74 -13.17 -7.09
C GLY A 46 -2.48 -12.52 -7.68
N GLY A 47 -2.30 -11.23 -7.39
CA GLY A 47 -1.17 -10.45 -7.89
C GLY A 47 -1.37 -8.96 -7.66
N ILE A 48 -0.40 -8.16 -8.10
CA ILE A 48 -0.47 -6.70 -8.09
C ILE A 48 -0.67 -6.26 -9.54
N ALA A 49 -1.77 -5.57 -9.83
CA ALA A 49 -2.04 -5.03 -11.15
C ALA A 49 -1.21 -3.75 -11.37
N ALA A 50 -0.53 -3.66 -12.51
CA ALA A 50 0.24 -2.49 -12.92
C ALA A 50 0.31 -2.41 -14.45
N ALA A 51 0.20 -1.19 -15.00
CA ALA A 51 0.27 -0.96 -16.44
C ALA A 51 1.71 -0.99 -16.94
N ILE A 52 2.23 -2.19 -17.18
CA ILE A 52 3.63 -2.42 -17.61
C ILE A 52 3.75 -3.12 -18.98
N GLY A 53 2.62 -3.56 -19.55
CA GLY A 53 2.56 -4.19 -20.86
C GLY A 53 2.81 -3.18 -21.99
N SER A 54 3.36 -3.65 -23.11
CA SER A 54 3.55 -2.81 -24.30
C SER A 54 2.24 -2.34 -24.94
N ASP A 55 1.15 -3.04 -24.63
CA ASP A 55 -0.21 -2.79 -25.08
C ASP A 55 -1.11 -2.20 -23.97
N ASP A 56 -0.52 -1.85 -22.82
CA ASP A 56 -1.23 -1.27 -21.67
C ASP A 56 -0.77 0.18 -21.39
N SER A 57 -1.54 0.93 -20.61
CA SER A 57 -1.20 2.29 -20.17
C SER A 57 -1.91 2.67 -18.86
N PRO A 58 -1.34 3.60 -18.07
CA PRO A 58 -2.02 4.15 -16.89
C PRO A 58 -3.42 4.68 -17.19
N GLU A 59 -3.63 5.27 -18.36
CA GLU A 59 -4.94 5.78 -18.78
C GLU A 59 -5.97 4.67 -19.00
N LEU A 60 -5.56 3.53 -19.59
CA LEU A 60 -6.43 2.36 -19.73
C LEU A 60 -6.79 1.78 -18.35
N HIS A 61 -5.79 1.61 -17.48
CA HIS A 61 -5.98 1.11 -16.11
C HIS A 61 -6.90 2.01 -15.27
N LEU A 62 -6.77 3.35 -15.41
CA LEU A 62 -7.64 4.33 -14.79
C LEU A 62 -9.10 4.16 -15.24
N ARG A 63 -9.33 4.01 -16.55
CA ARG A 63 -10.68 3.82 -17.10
C ARG A 63 -11.34 2.56 -16.54
N ASP A 64 -10.60 1.47 -16.44
CA ASP A 64 -11.09 0.22 -15.86
C ASP A 64 -11.43 0.38 -14.38
N THR A 65 -10.57 1.07 -13.61
CA THR A 65 -10.82 1.37 -12.19
C THR A 65 -12.09 2.19 -11.99
N VAL A 66 -12.30 3.24 -12.78
CA VAL A 66 -13.50 4.09 -12.73
C VAL A 66 -14.75 3.32 -13.15
N ALA A 67 -14.66 2.49 -14.20
CA ALA A 67 -15.76 1.67 -14.66
C ALA A 67 -16.19 0.63 -13.60
N ALA A 68 -15.22 0.00 -12.92
CA ALA A 68 -15.48 -0.98 -11.87
C ALA A 68 -16.00 -0.35 -10.56
N GLY A 69 -15.62 0.89 -10.25
CA GLY A 69 -15.92 1.52 -8.97
C GLY A 69 -17.33 2.13 -8.84
N ALA A 70 -18.26 1.82 -9.75
CA ALA A 70 -19.69 2.13 -9.64
C ALA A 70 -20.03 3.61 -9.35
N GLY A 71 -19.22 4.54 -9.86
CA GLY A 71 -19.41 5.98 -9.66
C GLY A 71 -18.99 6.51 -8.29
N LEU A 72 -18.32 5.68 -7.47
CA LEU A 72 -17.83 6.06 -6.13
C LEU A 72 -16.32 6.34 -6.09
N VAL A 73 -15.65 6.27 -7.24
CA VAL A 73 -14.21 6.52 -7.34
C VAL A 73 -13.93 8.00 -7.17
N ASP A 74 -13.07 8.33 -6.21
CA ASP A 74 -12.42 9.64 -6.13
C ASP A 74 -11.36 9.74 -7.23
N LEU A 75 -11.61 10.61 -8.21
CA LEU A 75 -10.77 10.77 -9.37
C LEU A 75 -9.37 11.32 -9.06
N ASP A 76 -9.19 12.06 -7.98
CA ASP A 76 -7.86 12.59 -7.61
C ASP A 76 -6.98 11.49 -7.02
N SER A 77 -7.59 10.45 -6.43
CA SER A 77 -6.87 9.32 -5.83
C SER A 77 -6.44 8.24 -6.84
N VAL A 78 -6.97 8.24 -8.06
CA VAL A 78 -6.72 7.20 -9.08
C VAL A 78 -5.96 7.68 -10.32
N ARG A 79 -5.58 8.96 -10.36
CA ARG A 79 -4.72 9.56 -11.40
C ARG A 79 -3.25 9.44 -11.03
#